data_AF-A0A5C7YQE7-F1
#
_entry.id   AF-A0A5C7YQE7-F1
#
_cell.length_a   1.000
_cell.length_b   1.000
_cell.length_c   1.000
_cell.angle_alpha   90.00
_cell.angle_beta   90.00
_cell.angle_gamma   90.00
#
_symmetry.space_group_name_H-M   'P 1'
#
loop_
_entity.id
_entity.type
_entity.pdbx_description
1 polymer ?
#
loop_
_entity_poly.entity_id
_entity_poly.type
_entity_poly.pdbx_seq_one_letter_code
_entity_poly.pdbx_strand_id
1 'polypeptide(L)'
;MKKLFLLLILSVSTIGFAQKGKTKAKPVATKNVVLTKVDNISAEVISEKSGKRVVLFVKNEDKVDTLEVKKLENTDFKPTGFVVKSFSTQGKKFYHVNWKEEIKIDTKLKKENGVVTEDQLWDTETKTLLLGNTQKSSHIKETIFLDANKTASHDVEKNRNEGFEFMLNADGSFNLKTKTQNSTYVYNVATSKYEIKGAPKTSGTKKKK
;
A
#
# COMPACT_ATOMS: atom_id res chain seq x y z
N MET A 1 20.90 27.67 -77.46
CA MET A 1 22.32 27.42 -77.79
C MET A 1 23.12 27.34 -76.50
N LYS A 2 23.91 26.26 -76.36
CA LYS A 2 25.28 26.24 -75.78
C LYS A 2 25.40 26.87 -74.38
N LYS A 3 25.70 26.20 -73.26
CA LYS A 3 26.65 25.11 -72.96
C LYS A 3 26.24 24.66 -71.54
N LEU A 4 25.88 23.43 -71.18
CA LEU A 4 26.61 22.15 -71.26
C LEU A 4 28.13 22.32 -71.26
N PHE A 5 28.71 22.87 -70.19
CA PHE A 5 30.15 22.71 -69.87
C PHE A 5 30.49 23.23 -68.45
N LEU A 6 29.85 22.71 -67.41
CA LEU A 6 30.48 22.68 -66.08
C LEU A 6 30.10 21.39 -65.36
N LEU A 7 30.35 20.32 -66.10
CA LEU A 7 30.65 19.00 -65.58
C LEU A 7 31.78 19.16 -64.53
N LEU A 8 31.70 18.33 -63.48
CA LEU A 8 32.87 17.65 -62.94
C LEU A 8 33.74 18.33 -61.87
N ILE A 9 33.20 19.03 -60.87
CA ILE A 9 33.82 19.07 -59.54
C ILE A 9 32.72 19.26 -58.49
N LEU A 10 32.11 18.19 -57.98
CA LEU A 10 31.62 18.12 -56.59
C LEU A 10 31.24 16.68 -56.19
N SER A 11 32.10 15.72 -56.55
CA SER A 11 31.93 14.30 -56.21
C SER A 11 33.14 13.84 -55.41
N VAL A 12 33.35 14.40 -54.22
CA VAL A 12 34.37 13.91 -53.27
C VAL A 12 33.74 13.83 -51.87
N SER A 13 33.18 12.66 -51.61
CA SER A 13 33.23 11.93 -50.34
C SER A 13 33.27 12.75 -49.04
N THR A 14 32.09 13.01 -48.47
CA THR A 14 31.96 13.12 -47.02
C THR A 14 32.11 11.71 -46.41
N ILE A 15 33.32 11.36 -45.99
CA ILE A 15 33.52 10.24 -45.06
C ILE A 15 33.03 10.72 -43.70
N GLY A 16 31.71 10.70 -43.51
CA GLY A 16 31.12 10.71 -42.18
C GLY A 16 31.39 9.36 -41.56
N PHE A 17 32.34 9.29 -40.63
CA PHE A 17 32.45 8.17 -39.71
C PHE A 17 31.15 8.06 -38.91
N ALA A 18 30.20 7.29 -39.42
CA ALA A 18 29.05 6.85 -38.66
C ALA A 18 29.57 5.84 -37.62
N GLN A 19 30.05 6.34 -36.47
CA GLN A 19 30.03 5.52 -35.28
C GLN A 19 28.60 5.02 -35.12
N LYS A 20 28.43 3.72 -35.32
CA LYS A 20 27.22 2.97 -35.02
C LYS A 20 27.00 3.08 -33.52
N GLY A 21 26.53 4.23 -33.08
CA GLY A 21 26.13 4.47 -31.70
C GLY A 21 25.08 3.42 -31.41
N LYS A 22 25.41 2.49 -30.51
CA LYS A 22 24.46 1.52 -29.99
C LYS A 22 23.21 2.30 -29.64
N THR A 23 22.14 2.07 -30.40
CA THR A 23 20.83 2.61 -30.10
C THR A 23 20.57 2.21 -28.65
N LYS A 24 20.63 3.17 -27.73
CA LYS A 24 20.26 2.92 -26.34
C LYS A 24 18.85 2.37 -26.44
N ALA A 25 18.67 1.11 -26.07
CA ALA A 25 17.36 0.49 -26.00
C ALA A 25 16.47 1.48 -25.24
N LYS A 26 15.39 1.92 -25.90
CA LYS A 26 14.38 2.78 -25.27
C LYS A 26 14.02 2.07 -23.96
N PRO A 27 14.08 2.74 -22.79
CA PRO A 27 13.76 2.08 -21.53
C PRO A 27 12.39 1.43 -21.69
N VAL A 28 12.32 0.11 -21.55
CA VAL A 28 11.04 -0.59 -21.49
C VAL A 28 10.32 0.05 -20.30
N ALA A 29 9.25 0.79 -20.57
CA ALA A 29 8.43 1.36 -19.52
C ALA A 29 7.96 0.19 -18.65
N THR A 30 8.41 0.16 -17.40
CA THR A 30 8.04 -0.88 -16.44
C THR A 30 6.52 -0.85 -16.32
N LYS A 31 5.85 -1.87 -16.86
CA LYS A 31 4.38 -1.93 -16.87
C LYS A 31 3.88 -1.99 -15.42
N ASN A 32 2.92 -1.14 -15.07
CA ASN A 32 2.27 -1.18 -13.76
C ASN A 32 1.66 -2.56 -13.50
N VAL A 33 1.68 -2.99 -12.24
CA VAL A 33 1.01 -4.22 -11.81
C VAL A 33 -0.35 -3.86 -11.24
N VAL A 34 -1.43 -4.28 -11.90
CA VAL A 34 -2.79 -4.06 -11.41
C VAL A 34 -3.09 -5.04 -10.28
N LEU A 35 -3.48 -4.51 -9.11
CA LEU A 35 -3.88 -5.28 -7.93
C LEU A 35 -5.38 -5.61 -7.97
N THR A 36 -6.21 -4.60 -8.25
CA THR A 36 -7.66 -4.76 -8.40
C THR A 36 -8.29 -3.55 -9.10
N LYS A 37 -9.52 -3.69 -9.56
CA LYS A 37 -10.34 -2.62 -10.16
C LYS A 37 -11.74 -2.66 -9.59
N VAL A 38 -12.31 -1.49 -9.33
CA VAL A 38 -13.70 -1.31 -8.89
C VAL A 38 -14.19 0.04 -9.39
N ASP A 39 -15.39 0.10 -9.94
CA ASP A 39 -15.96 1.33 -10.50
C ASP A 39 -14.98 2.01 -11.49
N ASN A 40 -14.65 3.28 -11.22
CA ASN A 40 -13.69 4.07 -11.95
C ASN A 40 -12.27 4.04 -11.36
N ILE A 41 -11.98 3.12 -10.44
CA ILE A 41 -10.72 3.01 -9.70
C ILE A 41 -9.91 1.79 -10.16
N SER A 42 -8.62 2.00 -10.41
CA SER A 42 -7.62 0.94 -10.57
C SER A 42 -6.58 1.07 -9.46
N ALA A 43 -6.44 0.05 -8.62
CA ALA A 43 -5.35 -0.03 -7.65
C ALA A 43 -4.15 -0.71 -8.30
N GLU A 44 -3.00 -0.03 -8.33
CA GLU A 44 -1.82 -0.49 -9.05
C GLU A 44 -0.54 -0.30 -8.24
N VAL A 45 0.41 -1.22 -8.43
CA VAL A 45 1.81 -1.01 -8.04
C VAL A 45 2.52 -0.37 -9.21
N ILE A 46 3.06 0.82 -9.00
CA ILE A 46 3.85 1.54 -9.99
C ILE A 46 5.31 1.56 -9.57
N SER A 47 6.19 1.48 -10.57
CA SER A 47 7.64 1.51 -10.38
C SER A 47 8.20 2.78 -11.00
N GLU A 48 8.77 3.65 -10.18
CA GLU A 48 9.37 4.91 -10.60
C GLU A 48 10.85 4.96 -10.19
N LYS A 49 11.57 5.99 -10.64
CA LYS A 49 12.99 6.19 -10.26
C LYS A 49 13.17 6.35 -8.74
N SER A 50 12.15 6.84 -8.05
CA SER A 50 12.12 7.08 -6.60
C SER A 50 11.77 5.84 -5.76
N GLY A 51 11.39 4.72 -6.40
CA GLY A 51 10.98 3.49 -5.73
C GLY A 51 9.66 2.93 -6.27
N LYS A 52 9.12 1.93 -5.58
CA LYS A 52 7.78 1.38 -5.87
C LYS A 52 6.75 1.99 -4.92
N ARG A 53 5.53 2.15 -5.40
CA ARG A 53 4.41 2.60 -4.58
C ARG A 53 3.10 1.97 -5.04
N VAL A 54 2.18 1.81 -4.11
CA VAL A 54 0.79 1.45 -4.37
C VAL A 54 0.01 2.73 -4.55
N VAL A 55 -0.76 2.81 -5.63
CA VAL A 55 -1.61 3.98 -5.94
C VAL A 55 -3.02 3.54 -6.32
N LEU A 56 -3.98 4.46 -6.13
CA LEU A 56 -5.28 4.40 -6.78
C LEU A 56 -5.29 5.38 -7.95
N PHE A 57 -5.53 4.88 -9.17
CA PHE A 57 -5.90 5.70 -10.31
C PHE A 57 -7.42 5.83 -10.35
N VAL A 58 -7.93 7.05 -10.14
CA VAL A 58 -9.34 7.39 -10.16
C VAL A 58 -9.66 8.11 -11.47
N LYS A 59 -10.47 7.50 -12.34
CA LYS A 59 -10.83 8.06 -13.64
C LYS A 59 -12.11 8.90 -13.53
N ASN A 60 -11.97 10.20 -13.69
CA ASN A 60 -13.07 11.15 -13.67
C ASN A 60 -13.20 11.77 -15.06
N GLU A 61 -14.04 11.17 -15.91
CA GLU A 61 -14.24 11.60 -17.31
C GLU A 61 -12.89 11.74 -18.05
N ASP A 62 -12.45 12.97 -18.32
CA ASP A 62 -11.22 13.29 -19.05
C ASP A 62 -9.97 13.37 -18.17
N LYS A 63 -10.12 13.22 -16.84
CA LYS A 63 -9.02 13.36 -15.87
C LYS A 63 -8.77 12.05 -15.14
N VAL A 64 -7.49 11.73 -14.93
CA VAL A 64 -7.08 10.64 -14.04
C VAL A 64 -6.36 11.23 -12.83
N ASP A 65 -6.96 11.08 -11.66
CA ASP A 65 -6.34 11.43 -10.39
C ASP A 65 -5.55 10.24 -9.85
N THR A 66 -4.39 10.50 -9.25
CA THR A 66 -3.54 9.48 -8.63
C THR A 66 -3.48 9.73 -7.13
N LEU A 67 -3.90 8.75 -6.33
CA LEU A 67 -3.84 8.79 -4.86
C LEU A 67 -2.77 7.81 -4.38
N GLU A 68 -1.82 8.26 -3.58
CA GLU A 68 -0.78 7.39 -3.04
C GLU A 68 -1.30 6.63 -1.81
N VAL A 69 -1.33 5.31 -1.89
CA VAL A 69 -1.83 4.41 -0.82
C VAL A 69 -0.71 4.01 0.13
N LYS A 70 0.46 3.66 -0.43
CA LYS A 70 1.63 3.19 0.33
C LYS A 70 2.90 3.37 -0.47
N LYS A 71 3.92 3.94 0.15
CA LYS A 71 5.32 3.86 -0.35
C LYS A 71 5.88 2.50 0.01
N LEU A 72 6.55 1.85 -0.94
CA LEU A 72 7.14 0.53 -0.73
C LEU A 72 8.65 0.68 -0.54
N GLU A 73 9.11 0.38 0.68
CA GLU A 73 10.54 0.39 1.01
C GLU A 73 11.28 -0.83 0.44
N ASN A 74 10.57 -1.94 0.25
CA ASN A 74 11.09 -3.17 -0.34
C ASN A 74 10.46 -3.40 -1.73
N THR A 75 11.25 -3.94 -2.66
CA THR A 75 10.83 -4.28 -4.01
C THR A 75 9.85 -5.46 -4.08
N ASP A 76 9.74 -6.27 -3.01
CA ASP A 76 8.97 -7.52 -2.95
C ASP A 76 7.59 -7.38 -2.29
N PHE A 77 6.86 -6.31 -2.62
CA PHE A 77 5.48 -6.17 -2.18
C PHE A 77 4.58 -7.25 -2.80
N LYS A 78 4.09 -8.17 -1.96
CA LYS A 78 3.24 -9.30 -2.33
C LYS A 78 2.02 -9.34 -1.39
N PRO A 79 1.08 -8.39 -1.54
CA PRO A 79 -0.12 -8.37 -0.71
C PRO A 79 -0.99 -9.58 -1.03
N THR A 80 -1.68 -10.07 -0.01
CA THR A 80 -2.72 -11.08 -0.15
C THR A 80 -4.08 -10.44 0.11
N GLY A 81 -5.10 -10.87 -0.64
CA GLY A 81 -6.47 -10.38 -0.47
C GLY A 81 -6.64 -8.87 -0.69
N PHE A 82 -5.85 -8.26 -1.59
CA PHE A 82 -5.98 -6.82 -1.89
C PHE A 82 -7.36 -6.52 -2.50
N VAL A 83 -8.17 -5.74 -1.81
CA VAL A 83 -9.53 -5.38 -2.22
C VAL A 83 -9.76 -3.88 -2.11
N VAL A 84 -10.58 -3.35 -3.02
CA VAL A 84 -11.15 -2.01 -2.92
C VAL A 84 -12.67 -2.18 -3.01
N LYS A 85 -13.40 -1.67 -2.02
CA LYS A 85 -14.86 -1.75 -1.98
C LYS A 85 -15.44 -0.36 -1.78
N SER A 86 -16.43 0.00 -2.60
CA SER A 86 -17.20 1.21 -2.36
C SER A 86 -18.20 1.01 -1.22
N PHE A 87 -18.47 2.07 -0.47
CA PHE A 87 -19.57 2.14 0.48
C PHE A 87 -20.13 3.56 0.49
N SER A 88 -21.37 3.72 0.95
CA SER A 88 -22.01 5.02 1.02
C SER A 88 -22.48 5.31 2.44
N THR A 89 -22.27 6.54 2.90
CA THR A 89 -22.76 7.03 4.18
C THR A 89 -23.15 8.50 4.06
N GLN A 90 -24.25 8.90 4.68
CA GLN A 90 -24.74 10.29 4.64
C GLN A 90 -24.81 10.87 3.21
N GLY A 91 -25.22 10.06 2.23
CA GLY A 91 -25.34 10.46 0.83
C GLY A 91 -24.02 10.59 0.06
N LYS A 92 -22.87 10.33 0.69
CA LYS A 92 -21.54 10.38 0.06
C LYS A 92 -20.95 8.99 -0.13
N LYS A 93 -20.26 8.78 -1.26
CA LYS A 93 -19.58 7.53 -1.60
C LYS A 93 -18.10 7.60 -1.21
N PHE A 94 -17.63 6.56 -0.54
CA PHE A 94 -16.24 6.38 -0.13
C PHE A 94 -15.73 5.00 -0.54
N TYR A 95 -14.42 4.79 -0.40
CA TYR A 95 -13.78 3.54 -0.76
C TYR A 95 -12.94 2.99 0.40
N HIS A 96 -13.14 1.72 0.71
CA HIS A 96 -12.34 0.95 1.65
C HIS A 96 -11.31 0.14 0.88
N VAL A 97 -10.04 0.45 1.08
CA VAL A 97 -8.89 -0.29 0.57
C VAL A 97 -8.38 -1.18 1.70
N ASN A 98 -8.31 -2.49 1.47
CA ASN A 98 -7.82 -3.45 2.44
C ASN A 98 -6.87 -4.45 1.79
N TRP A 99 -5.80 -4.81 2.51
CA TRP A 99 -4.93 -5.92 2.12
C TRP A 99 -4.18 -6.49 3.32
N LYS A 100 -3.52 -7.63 3.09
CA LYS A 100 -2.68 -8.30 4.09
C LYS A 100 -1.27 -8.53 3.59
N GLU A 101 -0.29 -8.39 4.48
CA GLU A 101 1.12 -8.67 4.24
C GLU A 101 1.60 -9.72 5.25
N GLU A 102 2.29 -10.76 4.78
CA GLU A 102 2.87 -11.77 5.66
C GLU A 102 4.17 -11.25 6.29
N ILE A 103 4.33 -11.50 7.59
CA ILE A 103 5.59 -11.35 8.30
C ILE A 103 6.15 -12.75 8.53
N LYS A 104 7.36 -12.99 8.04
CA LYS A 104 8.13 -14.20 8.33
C LYS A 104 9.53 -13.80 8.77
N ILE A 105 9.87 -14.13 10.01
CA ILE A 105 11.23 -14.04 10.55
C ILE A 105 11.63 -15.45 10.94
N ASP A 106 12.72 -15.95 10.41
CA ASP A 106 13.31 -17.23 10.83
C ASP A 106 14.79 -17.01 11.11
N THR A 107 15.14 -17.06 12.39
CA THR A 107 16.50 -16.96 12.89
C THR A 107 16.74 -18.11 13.87
N LYS A 108 18.01 -18.36 14.21
CA LYS A 108 18.37 -19.41 15.17
C LYS A 108 17.70 -19.26 16.54
N LEU A 109 17.37 -18.04 16.96
CA LEU A 109 16.82 -17.76 18.29
C LEU A 109 15.36 -17.32 18.27
N LYS A 110 14.81 -17.03 17.09
CA LYS A 110 13.48 -16.46 16.96
C LYS A 110 12.84 -16.88 15.64
N LYS A 111 11.62 -17.40 15.75
CA LYS A 111 10.69 -17.56 14.63
C LYS A 111 9.47 -16.67 14.88
N GLU A 112 9.07 -15.90 13.88
CA GLU A 112 7.84 -15.10 13.90
C GLU A 112 7.09 -15.31 12.60
N ASN A 113 5.86 -15.81 12.72
CA ASN A 113 4.91 -15.87 11.63
C ASN A 113 3.76 -14.92 11.97
N GLY A 114 3.49 -13.96 11.10
CA GLY A 114 2.48 -12.96 11.35
C GLY A 114 1.82 -12.46 10.08
N VAL A 115 0.79 -11.65 10.29
CA VAL A 115 0.06 -10.95 9.26
C VAL A 115 -0.11 -9.51 9.70
N VAL A 116 0.19 -8.59 8.81
CA VAL A 116 -0.19 -7.18 8.90
C VAL A 116 -1.42 -7.00 8.03
N THR A 117 -2.52 -6.53 8.62
CA THR A 117 -3.72 -6.11 7.90
C THR A 117 -3.72 -4.60 7.84
N GLU A 118 -3.93 -4.06 6.65
CA GLU A 118 -4.01 -2.62 6.39
C GLU A 118 -5.44 -2.30 5.97
N ASP A 119 -6.02 -1.27 6.58
CA ASP A 119 -7.37 -0.77 6.30
C ASP A 119 -7.31 0.73 6.09
N GLN A 120 -7.69 1.19 4.90
CA GLN A 120 -7.74 2.60 4.57
C GLN A 120 -9.11 3.01 4.05
N LEU A 121 -9.65 4.11 4.55
CA LEU A 121 -10.87 4.73 4.03
C LEU A 121 -10.51 5.98 3.26
N TRP A 122 -10.98 6.07 2.02
CA TRP A 122 -10.65 7.15 1.09
C TRP A 122 -11.91 7.89 0.63
N ASP A 123 -11.82 9.21 0.67
CA ASP A 123 -12.65 10.11 -0.10
C ASP A 123 -11.91 10.46 -1.40
N THR A 124 -12.32 9.84 -2.50
CA THR A 124 -11.66 10.00 -3.79
C THR A 124 -12.00 11.31 -4.49
N GLU A 125 -13.13 11.93 -4.15
CA GLU A 125 -13.52 13.23 -4.71
C GLU A 125 -12.63 14.34 -4.16
N THR A 126 -12.43 14.35 -2.84
CA THR A 126 -11.57 15.34 -2.18
C THR A 126 -10.11 14.91 -2.08
N LYS A 127 -9.80 13.68 -2.51
CA LYS A 127 -8.46 13.07 -2.46
C LYS A 127 -7.93 12.93 -1.03
N THR A 128 -8.82 12.68 -0.08
CA THR A 128 -8.51 12.66 1.35
C THR A 128 -8.47 11.23 1.87
N LEU A 129 -7.40 10.90 2.60
CA LEU A 129 -7.35 9.70 3.45
C LEU A 129 -8.13 9.99 4.74
N LEU A 130 -9.28 9.35 4.91
CA LEU A 130 -10.16 9.54 6.07
C LEU A 130 -9.72 8.69 7.28
N LEU A 131 -9.15 7.52 7.01
CA LEU A 131 -8.59 6.60 8.01
C LEU A 131 -7.45 5.82 7.38
N GLY A 132 -6.34 5.68 8.09
CA GLY A 132 -5.36 4.63 7.87
C GLY A 132 -5.17 3.83 9.16
N ASN A 133 -5.41 2.53 9.11
CA ASN A 133 -5.28 1.63 10.25
C ASN A 133 -4.43 0.41 9.88
N THR A 134 -3.47 0.10 10.75
CA THR A 134 -2.58 -1.05 10.60
C THR A 134 -2.75 -1.95 11.82
N GLN A 135 -3.08 -3.22 11.59
CA GLN A 135 -3.23 -4.24 12.63
C GLN A 135 -2.24 -5.36 12.38
N LYS A 136 -1.45 -5.72 13.39
CA LYS A 136 -0.49 -6.83 13.29
C LYS A 136 -0.91 -7.95 14.22
N SER A 137 -0.95 -9.17 13.69
CA SER A 137 -1.06 -10.40 14.48
C SER A 137 0.17 -11.26 14.24
N SER A 138 0.74 -11.82 15.29
CA SER A 138 1.97 -12.61 15.18
C SER A 138 2.00 -13.73 16.19
N HIS A 139 2.42 -14.90 15.72
CA HIS A 139 2.84 -16.02 16.54
C HIS A 139 4.37 -16.03 16.58
N ILE A 140 4.93 -15.90 17.79
CA ILE A 140 6.37 -15.76 18.01
C ILE A 140 6.84 -16.92 18.89
N LYS A 141 7.90 -17.60 18.43
CA LYS A 141 8.67 -18.59 19.18
C LYS A 141 10.08 -18.07 19.36
N GLU A 142 10.52 -17.93 20.61
CA GLU A 142 11.84 -17.40 20.98
C GLU A 142 12.57 -18.39 21.88
N THR A 143 13.82 -18.70 21.54
CA THR A 143 14.71 -19.47 22.41
C THR A 143 15.40 -18.53 23.39
N ILE A 144 15.20 -18.76 24.68
CA ILE A 144 15.77 -17.97 25.77
C ILE A 144 16.83 -18.80 26.48
N PHE A 145 18.02 -18.22 26.66
CA PHE A 145 19.09 -18.84 27.44
C PHE A 145 18.91 -18.53 28.93
N LEU A 146 19.12 -19.55 29.75
CA LEU A 146 18.98 -19.48 31.21
C LEU A 146 20.27 -19.11 31.93
N ASP A 147 21.40 -19.16 31.22
CA ASP A 147 22.72 -18.81 31.75
C ASP A 147 23.51 -17.98 30.74
N ALA A 148 24.50 -17.23 31.24
CA ALA A 148 25.34 -16.34 30.43
C ALA A 148 26.22 -17.10 29.41
N ASN A 149 26.56 -18.35 29.70
CA ASN A 149 27.36 -19.21 28.83
C ASN A 149 26.53 -19.90 27.74
N LYS A 150 25.19 -19.68 27.73
CA LYS A 150 24.23 -20.26 26.78
C LYS A 150 24.23 -21.78 26.78
N THR A 151 24.52 -22.40 27.92
CA THR A 151 24.58 -23.87 28.05
C THR A 151 23.22 -24.52 28.32
N ALA A 152 22.27 -23.75 28.85
CA ALA A 152 20.89 -24.14 29.07
C ALA A 152 19.93 -23.13 28.39
N SER A 153 18.88 -23.66 27.76
CA SER A 153 17.85 -22.85 27.10
C SER A 153 16.48 -23.51 27.17
N HIS A 154 15.43 -22.71 26.99
CA HIS A 154 14.10 -23.19 26.68
C HIS A 154 13.43 -22.30 25.63
N ASP A 155 12.40 -22.83 24.98
CA ASP A 155 11.59 -22.06 24.05
C ASP A 155 10.42 -21.39 24.80
N VAL A 156 10.06 -20.19 24.33
CA VAL A 156 8.88 -19.45 24.76
C VAL A 156 8.04 -19.14 23.53
N GLU A 157 6.75 -19.44 23.61
CA GLU A 157 5.79 -19.14 22.56
C GLU A 157 4.79 -18.08 23.04
N LYS A 158 4.53 -17.08 22.19
CA LYS A 158 3.58 -16.00 22.48
C LYS A 158 2.83 -15.57 21.23
N ASN A 159 1.53 -15.32 21.40
CA ASN A 159 0.70 -14.65 20.41
C ASN A 159 0.61 -13.17 20.75
N ARG A 160 0.97 -12.31 19.80
CA ARG A 160 0.93 -10.85 19.94
C ARG A 160 -0.02 -10.26 18.90
N ASN A 161 -0.91 -9.39 19.36
CA ASN A 161 -1.73 -8.55 18.51
C ASN A 161 -1.40 -7.09 18.83
N GLU A 162 -1.14 -6.29 17.80
CA GLU A 162 -0.79 -4.87 17.88
C GLU A 162 -1.72 -4.08 16.95
N GLY A 163 -1.97 -2.82 17.29
CA GLY A 163 -2.92 -1.98 16.56
C GLY A 163 -4.38 -2.29 16.90
N PHE A 164 -5.28 -1.75 16.08
CA PHE A 164 -6.73 -1.90 16.25
C PHE A 164 -7.29 -2.81 15.17
N GLU A 165 -8.11 -3.78 15.55
CA GLU A 165 -8.95 -4.52 14.64
C GLU A 165 -10.02 -3.57 14.07
N PHE A 166 -10.07 -3.47 12.74
CA PHE A 166 -11.01 -2.62 12.02
C PHE A 166 -12.23 -3.41 11.57
N MET A 167 -13.41 -2.81 11.68
CA MET A 167 -14.65 -3.35 11.15
C MET A 167 -15.50 -2.23 10.57
N LEU A 168 -15.75 -2.26 9.25
CA LEU A 168 -16.67 -1.35 8.57
C LEU A 168 -18.11 -1.89 8.71
N ASN A 169 -19.01 -1.05 9.20
CA ASN A 169 -20.42 -1.37 9.34
C ASN A 169 -21.20 -0.98 8.08
N ALA A 170 -22.39 -1.58 7.89
CA ALA A 170 -23.22 -1.34 6.72
C ALA A 170 -23.75 0.10 6.60
N ASP A 171 -23.86 0.83 7.71
CA ASP A 171 -24.22 2.26 7.74
C ASP A 171 -23.04 3.19 7.42
N GLY A 172 -21.86 2.63 7.15
CA GLY A 172 -20.61 3.32 6.88
C GLY A 172 -19.93 3.90 8.11
N SER A 173 -20.43 3.65 9.32
CA SER A 173 -19.63 3.79 10.55
C SER A 173 -18.57 2.68 10.61
N PHE A 174 -17.55 2.85 11.45
CA PHE A 174 -16.58 1.78 11.69
C PHE A 174 -16.21 1.63 13.15
N ASN A 175 -15.67 0.47 13.49
CA ASN A 175 -15.13 0.16 14.80
C ASN A 175 -13.62 -0.01 14.75
N LEU A 176 -12.94 0.52 15.76
CA LEU A 176 -11.55 0.21 16.07
C LEU A 176 -11.51 -0.47 17.44
N LYS A 177 -11.05 -1.72 17.44
CA LYS A 177 -11.11 -2.60 18.61
C LYS A 177 -9.73 -3.11 19.02
N THR A 178 -9.48 -3.11 20.32
CA THR A 178 -8.39 -3.86 20.94
C THR A 178 -8.97 -4.86 21.94
N LYS A 179 -8.10 -5.55 22.70
CA LYS A 179 -8.55 -6.42 23.79
C LYS A 179 -9.29 -5.68 24.90
N THR A 180 -9.05 -4.37 25.07
CA THR A 180 -9.54 -3.60 26.22
C THR A 180 -10.45 -2.43 25.83
N GLN A 181 -10.48 -2.07 24.55
CA GLN A 181 -11.20 -0.90 24.05
C GLN A 181 -12.00 -1.25 22.79
N ASN A 182 -13.16 -0.63 22.66
CA ASN A 182 -13.93 -0.62 21.42
C ASN A 182 -14.50 0.79 21.20
N SER A 183 -14.06 1.43 20.11
CA SER A 183 -14.46 2.77 19.72
C SER A 183 -15.20 2.71 18.39
N THR A 184 -16.40 3.28 18.35
CA THR A 184 -17.17 3.46 17.11
C THR A 184 -16.94 4.87 16.57
N TYR A 185 -16.69 4.99 15.27
CA TYR A 185 -16.53 6.24 14.56
C TYR A 185 -17.64 6.42 13.53
N VAL A 186 -18.18 7.63 13.45
CA VAL A 186 -19.24 8.00 12.50
C VAL A 186 -18.77 9.20 11.68
N TYR A 187 -19.14 9.22 10.40
CA TYR A 187 -18.82 10.32 9.51
C TYR A 187 -19.65 11.56 9.86
N ASN A 188 -18.99 12.68 10.09
CA ASN A 188 -19.60 13.98 10.32
C ASN A 188 -19.50 14.82 9.03
N VAL A 189 -20.65 15.15 8.44
CA VAL A 189 -20.74 15.90 7.18
C VAL A 189 -20.21 17.33 7.34
N ALA A 190 -20.43 17.97 8.50
CA ALA A 190 -20.01 19.34 8.73
C ALA A 190 -18.48 19.49 8.80
N THR A 191 -17.80 18.49 9.37
CA THR A 191 -16.33 18.49 9.50
C THR A 191 -15.63 17.68 8.42
N SER A 192 -16.38 16.94 7.60
CA SER A 192 -15.89 16.01 6.57
C SER A 192 -14.89 14.98 7.11
N LYS A 193 -15.12 14.51 8.34
CA LYS A 193 -14.22 13.59 9.05
C LYS A 193 -15.01 12.54 9.82
N TYR A 194 -14.33 11.44 10.15
CA TYR A 194 -14.85 10.46 11.10
C TYR A 194 -14.55 10.88 12.53
N GLU A 195 -15.57 10.85 13.38
CA GLU A 195 -15.51 11.27 14.78
C GLU A 195 -15.99 10.15 15.69
N ILE A 196 -15.43 10.03 16.90
CA ILE A 196 -15.84 9.01 17.85
C ILE A 196 -17.28 9.26 18.31
N LYS A 197 -18.14 8.25 18.16
CA LYS A 197 -19.50 8.24 18.69
C LYS A 197 -19.50 7.93 20.18
N GLY A 198 -19.45 8.96 21.00
CA GLY A 198 -19.45 8.85 22.47
C GLY A 198 -18.09 8.47 23.06
N ALA A 199 -18.05 8.11 24.35
CA ALA A 199 -16.80 7.70 25.00
C ALA A 199 -16.40 6.25 24.60
N PRO A 200 -15.11 5.94 24.44
CA PRO A 200 -14.64 4.57 24.20
C PRO A 200 -15.14 3.62 25.29
N LYS A 201 -15.72 2.48 24.89
CA LYS A 201 -16.15 1.46 25.85
C LYS A 201 -14.92 0.67 26.30
N THR A 202 -14.60 0.74 27.59
CA THR A 202 -13.54 -0.08 28.20
C THR A 202 -14.13 -1.40 28.70
N SER A 203 -13.61 -2.53 28.21
CA SER A 203 -13.97 -3.85 28.72
C SER A 203 -13.04 -4.20 29.89
N GLY A 204 -13.22 -3.51 31.02
CA GLY A 204 -12.57 -3.89 32.27
C GLY A 204 -13.41 -4.94 32.98
N THR A 205 -12.85 -6.12 33.23
CA THR A 205 -13.40 -7.07 34.20
C THR A 205 -13.56 -6.32 35.52
N LYS A 206 -14.79 -6.13 36.01
CA LYS A 206 -15.01 -5.64 37.37
C LYS A 206 -14.20 -6.56 38.29
N LYS A 207 -13.15 -6.05 38.94
CA LYS A 207 -12.55 -6.74 40.08
C LYS A 207 -13.69 -6.95 41.07
N LYS A 208 -14.13 -8.19 41.25
CA LYS A 208 -14.89 -8.56 42.45
C LYS A 208 -13.97 -8.22 43.62
N LYS A 209 -14.40 -7.26 44.43
CA LYS A 209 -13.84 -7.06 45.77
C LYS A 209 -14.24 -8.25 46.64
#